data_AF-A0A4R9M130-F1
#
_entry.id   AF-A0A4R9M130-F1
#
_cell.length_a   1.000
_cell.length_b   1.000
_cell.length_c   1.000
_cell.angle_alpha   90.00
_cell.angle_beta   90.00
_cell.angle_gamma   90.00
#
_symmetry.space_group_name_H-M   'P 1'
#
loop_
_entity.id
_entity.type
_entity.pdbx_description
1 polymer ?
#
loop_
_entity_poly.entity_id
_entity_poly.type
_entity_poly.pdbx_seq_one_letter_code
_entity_poly.pdbx_strand_id
1 'polypeptide(L)' 'MDPITLTIGLLGIVFGTVTLVLRFINPEKLGKLEAMKKIFGEKAGNIVHLVSYSLVPIAFGLVLIFDSFPKQ' A
#
# COMPACT_ATOMS: atom_id res chain seq x y z
N MET A 1 -4.09 -13.06 -20.06
CA MET A 1 -3.53 -13.21 -18.70
C MET A 1 -2.06 -12.94 -18.77
N ASP A 2 -1.64 -11.76 -18.32
CA ASP A 2 -0.22 -11.43 -18.19
C ASP A 2 0.27 -11.79 -16.75
N PRO A 3 1.10 -12.84 -16.59
CA PRO A 3 1.56 -13.30 -15.29
C PRO A 3 2.40 -12.25 -14.54
N ILE A 4 3.11 -11.38 -15.26
CA ILE A 4 3.95 -10.34 -14.64
C ILE A 4 3.04 -9.28 -14.01
N THR A 5 2.08 -8.77 -14.76
CA THR A 5 1.10 -7.78 -14.28
C THR A 5 0.29 -8.33 -13.10
N LEU A 6 -0.15 -9.59 -13.18
CA LEU A 6 -0.84 -10.27 -12.07
C LEU A 6 0.04 -10.33 -10.81
N THR A 7 1.32 -10.71 -10.96
CA THR A 7 2.26 -10.81 -9.83
C THR A 7 2.50 -9.45 -9.17
N ILE A 8 2.74 -8.40 -9.97
CA ILE A 8 2.91 -7.04 -9.45
C ILE A 8 1.63 -6.59 -8.73
N GLY A 9 0.46 -6.92 -9.28
CA GLY A 9 -0.82 -6.62 -8.66
C GLY A 9 -0.98 -7.26 -7.29
N LEU A 10 -0.69 -8.57 -7.19
CA LEU A 10 -0.72 -9.31 -5.93
C LEU A 10 0.27 -8.75 -4.90
N LEU A 11 1.50 -8.44 -5.32
CA LEU A 11 2.51 -7.83 -4.44
C LEU A 11 2.05 -6.47 -3.90
N GLY A 12 1.39 -5.65 -4.73
CA GLY A 12 0.82 -4.37 -4.30
C GLY A 12 -0.25 -4.53 -3.22
N ILE A 13 -1.16 -5.50 -3.39
CA ILE A 13 -2.20 -5.81 -2.40
C ILE A 13 -1.59 -6.32 -1.09
N VAL A 14 -0.66 -7.28 -1.18
CA VAL A 14 0.02 -7.84 0.00
C VAL A 14 0.77 -6.75 0.74
N PHE A 15 1.56 -5.94 0.04
CA PHE A 15 2.32 -4.84 0.64
C PHE A 15 1.40 -3.86 1.35
N GLY A 16 0.37 -3.34 0.68
CA GLY A 16 -0.52 -2.35 1.28
C GLY A 16 -1.37 -2.91 2.43
N THR A 17 -1.71 -4.20 2.39
CA THR A 17 -2.41 -4.87 3.50
C THR A 17 -1.47 -5.05 4.70
N VAL A 18 -0.23 -5.51 4.48
CA VAL A 18 0.76 -5.68 5.54
C VAL A 18 1.06 -4.35 6.24
N THR A 19 1.24 -3.27 5.49
CA THR A 19 1.47 -1.94 6.09
C THR A 19 0.25 -1.47 6.89
N LEU A 20 -0.97 -1.74 6.41
CA LEU A 20 -2.21 -1.40 7.11
C LEU A 20 -2.34 -2.17 8.43
N VAL A 21 -2.08 -3.48 8.42
CA VAL A 21 -2.14 -4.35 9.60
C VAL A 21 -1.06 -3.97 10.61
N LEU A 22 0.19 -3.79 10.17
CA LEU A 22 1.29 -3.39 11.05
C LEU A 22 1.02 -2.06 11.74
N ARG A 23 0.28 -1.15 11.10
CA ARG A 23 -0.10 0.12 11.71
C ARG A 23 -0.91 -0.03 13.00
N PHE A 24 -1.71 -1.09 13.12
CA PHE A 24 -2.53 -1.35 14.31
C PHE A 24 -1.84 -2.24 15.34
N ILE A 25 -0.96 -3.14 14.90
CA ILE A 25 -0.31 -4.13 15.78
C ILE A 25 1.05 -3.65 16.29
N ASN A 26 1.85 -3.04 15.43
CA ASN A 26 3.23 -2.66 15.70
C ASN A 26 3.65 -1.47 14.78
N PRO A 27 3.13 -0.26 15.05
CA PRO A 27 3.42 0.91 14.22
C PRO A 27 4.91 1.30 14.23
N GLU A 28 5.68 0.92 15.26
CA GLU A 28 7.11 1.20 15.38
C GLU A 28 7.96 0.47 14.33
N LYS A 29 7.48 -0.64 13.75
CA LYS A 29 8.10 -1.28 12.59
C LYS A 29 7.96 -0.49 11.29
N LEU A 30 7.04 0.48 11.23
CA LEU A 30 6.87 1.34 10.06
C LEU A 30 7.89 2.48 10.11
N GLY A 31 9.16 2.18 9.78
CA GLY A 31 10.25 3.15 9.90
C GLY A 31 10.04 4.46 9.15
N LYS A 32 9.20 4.47 8.10
CA LYS A 32 8.84 5.69 7.36
C LYS A 32 7.69 6.47 7.98
N LEU A 33 6.87 5.88 8.85
CA LEU A 33 5.76 6.57 9.52
C LEU A 33 6.27 7.73 10.37
N GLU A 34 7.30 7.50 11.18
CA GLU A 34 7.90 8.53 12.03
C GLU A 34 8.58 9.64 11.21
N ALA A 35 9.22 9.28 10.10
CA ALA A 35 9.76 10.27 9.17
C ALA A 35 8.66 11.16 8.57
N MET A 36 7.53 10.58 8.18
CA MET A 36 6.39 11.34 7.66
C MET A 36 5.75 12.24 8.73
N LYS A 37 5.63 11.77 9.98
CA LYS A 37 5.16 12.59 11.10
C LYS A 37 6.08 13.78 11.39
N LYS A 38 7.40 13.60 11.27
CA LYS A 38 8.37 14.69 11.43
C LYS A 38 8.25 15.76 10.34
N ILE A 39 7.94 15.36 9.10
CA ILE A 39 7.82 16.28 7.96
C ILE A 39 6.46 16.99 7.94
N PHE A 40 5.37 16.24 8.14
CA PHE A 40 4.00 16.73 7.94
C PHE A 40 3.26 17.02 9.26
N GLY A 41 3.84 16.68 10.41
CA GLY A 41 3.17 16.69 11.71
C GLY A 41 2.42 15.38 11.99
N GLU A 42 2.00 15.19 13.25
CA GLU A 42 1.45 13.91 13.73
C GLU A 42 0.25 13.44 12.91
N LYS A 43 -0.77 14.30 12.76
CA LYS A 43 -2.03 13.93 12.09
C LYS A 43 -1.86 13.75 10.58
N ALA A 44 -1.19 14.69 9.92
CA ALA A 44 -1.02 14.63 8.47
C ALA A 44 -0.02 13.54 8.05
N GLY A 45 1.09 13.34 8.79
CA GLY A 45 2.04 12.26 8.53
C GLY A 45 1.40 10.87 8.64
N ASN A 46 0.50 10.69 9.60
CA ASN A 46 -0.33 9.50 9.73
C ASN A 46 -1.22 9.26 8.49
N ILE A 47 -1.90 10.30 8.01
CA ILE A 47 -2.77 10.21 6.82
C ILE A 47 -1.94 9.92 5.57
N VAL A 48 -0.86 10.66 5.36
CA VAL A 48 0.03 10.51 4.19
C VAL A 48 0.60 9.09 4.13
N HIS A 49 1.06 8.55 5.27
CA HIS A 49 1.54 7.18 5.32
C HIS A 49 0.44 6.17 4.98
N LEU A 50 -0.74 6.28 5.59
CA LEU A 50 -1.86 5.39 5.32
C LEU A 50 -2.24 5.38 3.83
N VAL A 51 -2.39 6.57 3.24
CA VAL A 51 -2.78 6.69 1.83
C VAL A 51 -1.68 6.13 0.92
N SER A 52 -0.44 6.59 1.11
CA SER A 52 0.66 6.30 0.17
C SER A 52 1.21 4.87 0.29
N TYR A 53 1.22 4.30 1.50
CA TYR A 53 1.81 2.99 1.76
C TYR A 53 0.79 1.86 1.92
N SER A 54 -0.50 2.16 2.08
CA SER A 54 -1.55 1.15 2.21
C SER A 54 -2.59 1.25 1.10
N LEU A 55 -3.31 2.39 1.01
CA LEU A 55 -4.44 2.50 0.09
C LEU A 55 -4.02 2.54 -1.38
N VAL A 56 -2.99 3.32 -1.72
CA VAL A 56 -2.48 3.44 -3.10
C VAL A 56 -1.94 2.11 -3.61
N PRO A 57 -1.07 1.36 -2.88
CA PRO A 57 -0.61 0.05 -3.30
C PRO A 57 -1.74 -0.98 -3.49
N ILE A 58 -2.75 -0.98 -2.61
CA ILE A 58 -3.92 -1.86 -2.75
C ILE A 58 -4.72 -1.50 -4.00
N ALA A 59 -5.06 -0.23 -4.19
CA ALA A 59 -5.83 0.23 -5.33
C ALA A 59 -5.10 -0.03 -6.65
N PHE A 60 -3.81 0.31 -6.71
CA PHE A 60 -2.96 0.01 -7.87
C PHE A 60 -2.87 -1.48 -8.13
N GLY A 61 -2.71 -2.30 -7.08
CA GLY A 61 -2.68 -3.74 -7.19
C GLY A 61 -3.98 -4.32 -7.77
N LEU A 62 -5.14 -3.85 -7.29
CA LEU A 62 -6.45 -4.22 -7.84
C LEU A 62 -6.57 -3.87 -9.32
N VAL A 63 -6.18 -2.65 -9.71
CA VAL A 63 -6.21 -2.21 -11.12
C VAL A 63 -5.37 -3.12 -12.00
N LEU A 64 -4.15 -3.47 -11.58
CA LEU A 64 -3.29 -4.38 -12.35
C LEU A 64 -3.87 -5.79 -12.44
N ILE A 65 -4.46 -6.31 -11.36
CA ILE A 65 -5.13 -7.61 -11.40
C ILE A 65 -6.28 -7.57 -12.42
N PHE A 66 -7.13 -6.55 -12.39
CA PHE A 66 -8.23 -6.40 -13.35
C PHE A 66 -7.73 -6.30 -14.80
N ASP A 67 -6.68 -5.52 -15.06
CA ASP A 67 -6.13 -5.36 -16.41
C ASP A 67 -5.36 -6.60 -16.90
N SER A 68 -4.89 -7.46 -15.97
CA SER A 68 -4.24 -8.71 -16.34
C SER A 68 -5.18 -9.72 -17.03
N PHE A 69 -6.49 -9.59 -16.84
CA PHE A 69 -7.49 -10.44 -17.48
C PHE A 69 -7.83 -9.95 -18.90
N PRO A 70 -8.10 -10.86 -19.86
CA PRO A 70 -8.54 -10.45 -21.18
C PRO A 70 -9.83 -9.64 -21.09
N LYS A 71 -9.87 -8.49 -21.76
CA LYS A 71 -11.10 -7.72 -21.96
C LYS A 71 -11.94 -8.49 -22.98
N GLN A 72 -13.12 -8.98 -22.57
CA GLN A 72 -14.07 -9.68 -23.44
C GLN A 72 -14.69 -8.74 -24.45
#